data_AF-A0A1G8EBA7-F1
#
_entry.id   AF-A0A1G8EBA7-F1
#
_cell.length_a   1.000
_cell.length_b   1.000
_cell.length_c   1.000
_cell.angle_alpha   90.00
_cell.angle_beta   90.00
_cell.angle_gamma   90.00
#
_symmetry.space_group_name_H-M   'P 1'
#
loop_
_entity.id
_entity.type
_entity.pdbx_description
1 polymer ?
#
loop_
_entity_poly.entity_id
_entity_poly.type
_entity_poly.pdbx_seq_one_letter_code
_entity_poly.pdbx_strand_id
1 'polypeptide(L)'
;MNSLEYAEQQLNRFYLDRNEFIKKNPSYPFIQSYSEVLLQLIIELEQKDKIVDTKLISLRMEANIFKEDLPGELYDDYKKGNLRYRENWFNQKKKIDNITTELYQYLSEISDK
;
A
#
# COMPACT_ATOMS: atom_id res chain seq x y z
N MET A 1 -14.46 -7.45 15.28
CA MET A 1 -13.23 -7.06 14.57
C MET A 1 -13.29 -5.56 14.36
N ASN A 2 -12.38 -4.82 14.98
CA ASN A 2 -12.30 -3.36 14.79
C ASN A 2 -11.65 -3.03 13.42
N SER A 3 -11.64 -1.76 13.04
CA SER A 3 -11.08 -1.32 11.76
C SER A 3 -9.58 -1.61 11.64
N LEU A 4 -8.83 -1.50 12.75
CA LEU A 4 -7.40 -1.79 12.79
C LEU A 4 -7.11 -3.27 12.54
N GLU A 5 -7.74 -4.17 13.29
CA GLU A 5 -7.64 -5.63 13.12
C GLU A 5 -8.04 -6.05 11.70
N TYR A 6 -9.08 -5.43 11.13
CA TYR A 6 -9.49 -5.69 9.76
C TYR A 6 -8.40 -5.29 8.77
N ALA A 7 -7.83 -4.08 8.93
CA ALA A 7 -6.76 -3.58 8.09
C ALA A 7 -5.51 -4.47 8.16
N GLU A 8 -5.11 -4.86 9.37
CA GLU A 8 -3.99 -5.77 9.60
C GLU A 8 -4.20 -7.13 8.92
N GLN A 9 -5.41 -7.71 8.99
CA GLN A 9 -5.72 -8.96 8.30
C GLN A 9 -5.56 -8.86 6.78
N GLN A 10 -5.93 -7.72 6.17
CA GLN A 10 -5.81 -7.53 4.73
C GLN A 10 -4.36 -7.29 4.28
N LEU A 11 -3.58 -6.56 5.06
CA LEU A 11 -2.28 -6.04 4.63
C LEU A 11 -1.07 -6.80 5.20
N ASN A 12 -1.21 -7.57 6.29
CA ASN A 12 -0.09 -8.30 6.91
C ASN A 12 0.66 -9.21 5.95
N ARG A 13 -0.02 -9.75 4.92
CA ARG A 13 0.62 -10.57 3.89
C ARG A 13 1.77 -9.85 3.15
N PHE A 14 1.70 -8.53 3.02
CA PHE A 14 2.73 -7.72 2.34
C PHE A 14 3.93 -7.38 3.24
N TYR A 15 3.81 -7.61 4.56
CA TYR A 15 4.90 -7.47 5.53
C TYR A 15 5.56 -8.81 5.84
N LEU A 16 4.79 -9.90 5.81
CA LEU A 16 5.27 -11.25 6.07
C LEU A 16 6.14 -11.79 4.92
N ASP A 17 5.99 -11.26 3.71
CA ASP A 17 6.82 -11.65 2.57
C ASP A 17 8.21 -10.97 2.59
N ARG A 18 8.99 -11.24 3.65
CA ARG A 18 10.40 -10.82 3.77
C ARG A 18 11.26 -11.31 2.60
N ASN A 19 10.79 -12.34 1.88
CA ASN A 19 11.50 -12.92 0.76
C ASN A 19 11.54 -12.00 -0.46
N GLU A 20 10.56 -11.11 -0.64
CA GLU A 20 10.60 -10.15 -1.76
C GLU A 20 11.75 -9.14 -1.60
N PHE A 21 11.99 -8.65 -0.39
CA PHE A 21 13.04 -7.66 -0.13
C PHE A 21 14.46 -8.16 -0.45
N ILE A 22 14.70 -9.46 -0.25
CA ILE A 22 16.02 -10.06 -0.49
C ILE A 22 16.23 -10.49 -1.95
N LYS A 23 15.18 -10.51 -2.78
CA LYS A 23 15.30 -10.92 -4.19
C LYS A 23 16.17 -9.92 -4.96
N LYS A 24 16.97 -10.48 -5.87
CA LYS A 24 17.72 -9.69 -6.86
C LYS A 24 16.78 -8.99 -7.84
N ASN A 25 15.66 -9.62 -8.16
CA ASN A 25 14.60 -9.07 -9.00
C ASN A 25 13.26 -9.20 -8.26
N PRO A 26 12.89 -8.22 -7.42
CA PRO A 26 11.65 -8.29 -6.66
C PRO A 26 10.42 -8.22 -7.59
N SER A 27 9.29 -8.74 -7.14
CA SER A 27 8.11 -8.91 -7.99
C SER A 27 7.38 -7.59 -8.23
N TYR A 28 7.19 -7.21 -9.50
CA TYR A 28 6.30 -6.09 -9.85
C TYR A 28 4.85 -6.38 -9.46
N PRO A 29 4.28 -7.57 -9.78
CA PRO A 29 2.93 -7.94 -9.34
C PRO A 29 2.71 -7.82 -7.82
N PHE A 30 3.76 -7.98 -7.01
CA PHE A 30 3.66 -7.81 -5.56
C PHE A 30 3.30 -6.38 -5.17
N ILE A 31 4.02 -5.36 -5.66
CA ILE A 31 3.70 -3.96 -5.33
C ILE A 31 2.35 -3.58 -5.92
N GLN A 32 2.03 -4.05 -7.13
CA GLN A 32 0.73 -3.80 -7.75
C GLN A 32 -0.41 -4.35 -6.89
N SER A 33 -0.30 -5.60 -6.45
CA SER A 33 -1.31 -6.21 -5.58
C SER A 33 -1.41 -5.47 -4.24
N TYR A 34 -0.30 -4.99 -3.71
CA TYR A 34 -0.28 -4.21 -2.48
C TYR A 34 -1.05 -2.89 -2.65
N SER A 35 -0.80 -2.14 -3.73
CA SER A 35 -1.49 -0.87 -3.97
C SER A 35 -2.99 -1.03 -4.19
N GLU A 36 -3.37 -2.06 -4.94
CA GLU A 36 -4.79 -2.35 -5.20
C GLU A 36 -5.53 -2.68 -3.90
N VAL A 37 -4.91 -3.49 -3.04
CA VAL A 37 -5.53 -3.93 -1.78
C VAL A 37 -5.57 -2.80 -0.76
N LEU A 38 -4.52 -1.98 -0.67
CA LEU A 38 -4.51 -0.81 0.20
C LEU A 38 -5.59 0.20 -0.20
N LEU A 39 -5.70 0.53 -1.49
CA LEU A 39 -6.73 1.45 -1.97
C LEU A 39 -8.14 0.91 -1.70
N GLN A 40 -8.38 -0.36 -2.02
CA GLN A 40 -9.67 -1.00 -1.80
C GLN A 40 -10.05 -1.00 -0.31
N LEU A 41 -9.10 -1.32 0.57
CA LEU A 41 -9.31 -1.27 2.01
C LEU A 41 -9.70 0.14 2.50
N ILE A 42 -9.01 1.19 2.04
CA ILE A 42 -9.34 2.56 2.44
C ILE A 42 -10.76 2.94 1.96
N ILE A 43 -11.14 2.56 0.74
CA ILE A 43 -12.50 2.77 0.22
C ILE A 43 -13.54 2.06 1.10
N GLU A 44 -13.28 0.82 1.52
CA GLU A 44 -14.19 0.07 2.39
C GLU A 44 -14.31 0.68 3.79
N LEU A 45 -13.22 1.24 4.33
CA LEU A 45 -13.23 1.96 5.60
C LEU A 45 -14.04 3.26 5.50
N GLU A 46 -13.85 4.04 4.44
CA GLU A 46 -14.66 5.25 4.17
C GLU A 46 -16.16 4.93 4.09
N GLN A 47 -16.53 3.83 3.43
CA GLN A 47 -17.94 3.45 3.26
C GLN A 47 -18.61 2.98 4.55
N LYS A 48 -17.82 2.48 5.52
CA LYS A 48 -18.33 2.06 6.83
C LYS A 48 -18.60 3.25 7.74
N ASP A 49 -17.86 4.34 7.60
CA ASP A 49 -18.05 5.54 8.39
C ASP A 49 -19.19 6.41 7.83
N LYS A 50 -20.18 6.71 8.69
CA LYS A 50 -21.31 7.60 8.33
C LYS A 50 -20.91 9.07 8.32
N ILE A 51 -19.74 9.38 8.88
CA ILE A 51 -19.19 10.73 8.98
C ILE A 51 -18.06 10.84 7.96
N VAL A 52 -18.00 11.99 7.29
CA VAL A 52 -16.90 12.29 6.36
C VAL A 52 -15.59 12.35 7.15
N ASP A 53 -14.72 11.38 6.90
CA ASP A 53 -13.40 11.29 7.48
C ASP A 53 -12.36 11.88 6.53
N THR A 54 -11.83 13.05 6.89
CA THR A 54 -10.86 13.77 6.05
C THR A 54 -9.52 13.05 5.95
N LYS A 55 -9.11 12.27 6.96
CA LYS A 55 -7.85 11.54 6.93
C LYS A 55 -7.95 10.35 5.98
N LEU A 56 -9.06 9.60 6.02
CA LEU A 56 -9.29 8.51 5.06
C LEU A 56 -9.37 9.03 3.62
N ILE A 57 -10.02 10.18 3.38
CA ILE A 57 -10.05 10.81 2.06
C ILE A 57 -8.65 11.15 1.55
N SER A 58 -7.79 11.74 2.40
CA SER A 58 -6.40 12.05 2.04
C SER A 58 -5.63 10.78 1.68
N LEU A 59 -5.71 9.76 2.53
CA LEU A 59 -5.03 8.48 2.32
C LEU A 59 -5.53 7.78 1.04
N ARG A 60 -6.83 7.85 0.74
CA ARG A 60 -7.39 7.32 -0.50
C ARG A 60 -6.82 8.03 -1.72
N MET A 61 -6.72 9.36 -1.68
CA MET A 61 -6.14 10.14 -2.78
C MET A 61 -4.67 9.75 -3.00
N GLU A 62 -3.88 9.65 -1.93
CA GLU A 62 -2.48 9.22 -2.00
C GLU A 62 -2.33 7.79 -2.54
N ALA A 63 -3.13 6.84 -2.04
CA ALA A 63 -3.11 5.46 -2.52
C ALA A 63 -3.55 5.35 -3.98
N ASN A 64 -4.52 6.16 -4.41
CA ASN A 64 -4.96 6.21 -5.79
C ASN A 64 -3.88 6.79 -6.71
N ILE A 65 -3.24 7.90 -6.33
CA ILE A 65 -2.12 8.48 -7.07
C ILE A 65 -1.00 7.45 -7.19
N PHE A 66 -0.62 6.80 -6.09
CA PHE A 66 0.40 5.75 -6.10
C PHE A 66 0.06 4.62 -7.07
N LYS A 67 -1.19 4.14 -7.04
CA LYS A 67 -1.64 3.05 -7.93
C LYS A 67 -1.59 3.47 -9.41
N GLU A 68 -1.97 4.70 -9.73
CA GLU A 68 -1.95 5.18 -11.13
C GLU A 68 -0.53 5.47 -11.62
N ASP A 69 0.39 5.88 -10.74
CA ASP A 69 1.80 6.12 -11.06
C ASP A 69 2.65 4.84 -11.13
N LEU A 70 2.16 3.74 -10.55
CA LEU A 70 2.90 2.48 -10.50
C LEU A 70 3.09 1.84 -11.89
N PRO A 71 2.06 1.76 -12.75
CA PRO A 71 2.23 1.49 -14.18
C PRO A 71 3.02 2.62 -14.84
N GLY A 72 4.20 2.30 -15.37
CA GLY A 72 5.08 3.29 -15.98
C GLY A 72 6.52 2.80 -16.02
N GLU A 73 7.44 3.64 -15.57
CA GLU A 73 8.89 3.33 -15.60
C GLU A 73 9.22 2.04 -14.82
N LEU A 74 8.53 1.77 -13.70
CA LEU A 74 8.77 0.55 -12.93
C LEU A 74 8.41 -0.72 -13.70
N TYR A 75 7.26 -0.74 -14.38
CA TYR A 75 6.82 -1.89 -15.17
C TYR A 75 7.72 -2.11 -16.38
N ASP A 76 8.12 -1.02 -17.04
CA ASP A 76 9.04 -1.07 -18.17
C ASP A 76 10.42 -1.58 -17.75
N ASP A 77 10.93 -1.11 -16.61
CA ASP A 77 12.20 -1.55 -16.04
C ASP A 77 12.14 -3.04 -15.63
N TYR A 78 11.01 -3.49 -15.07
CA TYR A 78 10.77 -4.90 -14.74
C TYR A 78 10.83 -5.78 -15.99
N LYS A 79 10.08 -5.41 -17.04
CA LYS A 79 10.01 -6.19 -18.29
C LYS A 79 11.34 -6.29 -19.01
N LYS A 80 12.13 -5.20 -18.99
CA LYS A 80 13.42 -5.12 -19.68
C LYS A 80 14.57 -5.71 -18.85
N GLY A 81 14.32 -6.08 -17.59
CA GLY A 81 15.36 -6.56 -16.68
C GLY A 81 16.40 -5.47 -16.37
N ASN A 82 15.98 -4.20 -16.33
CA ASN A 82 16.87 -3.07 -16.13
C ASN A 82 17.49 -3.11 -14.72
N LEU A 83 18.79 -2.79 -14.62
CA LEU A 83 19.52 -2.85 -13.33
C LEU A 83 18.93 -1.91 -12.26
N ARG A 84 18.40 -0.76 -12.69
CA ARG A 84 17.76 0.23 -11.80
C ARG A 84 16.39 -0.20 -11.28
N TYR A 85 15.78 -1.26 -11.85
CA TYR A 85 14.46 -1.74 -11.46
C TYR A 85 14.38 -1.99 -9.95
N ARG A 86 15.39 -2.66 -9.38
CA ARG A 86 15.40 -3.02 -7.97
C ARG A 86 15.37 -1.80 -7.05
N GLU A 87 16.13 -0.75 -7.40
CA GLU A 87 16.14 0.50 -6.65
C GLU A 87 14.79 1.22 -6.75
N ASN A 88 14.26 1.33 -7.96
CA ASN A 88 12.94 1.91 -8.20
C ASN A 88 11.85 1.14 -7.44
N TRP A 89 11.93 -0.19 -7.42
CA TRP A 89 11.01 -1.05 -6.68
C TRP A 89 11.05 -0.75 -5.18
N PHE A 90 12.24 -0.62 -4.57
CA PHE A 90 12.34 -0.27 -3.15
C PHE A 90 11.78 1.12 -2.84
N ASN A 91 12.02 2.09 -3.73
CA ASN A 91 11.46 3.43 -3.57
C ASN A 91 9.93 3.38 -3.59
N GLN A 92 9.33 2.60 -4.48
CA GLN A 92 7.88 2.43 -4.50
C GLN A 92 7.38 1.65 -3.28
N LYS A 93 8.09 0.58 -2.85
CA LYS A 93 7.74 -0.18 -1.65
C LYS A 93 7.75 0.71 -0.39
N LYS A 94 8.74 1.57 -0.26
CA LYS A 94 8.84 2.53 0.85
C LYS A 94 7.67 3.50 0.87
N LYS A 95 7.26 4.02 -0.29
CA LYS A 95 6.10 4.92 -0.39
C LYS A 95 4.81 4.24 0.06
N ILE A 96 4.51 3.05 -0.44
CA ILE A 96 3.28 2.33 -0.04
C ILE A 96 3.32 1.88 1.43
N ASP A 97 4.49 1.57 1.97
CA ASP A 97 4.66 1.28 3.41
C ASP A 97 4.40 2.51 4.28
N ASN A 98 4.77 3.70 3.83
CA ASN A 98 4.46 4.94 4.54
C ASN A 98 2.95 5.17 4.58
N ILE A 99 2.24 5.08 3.43
CA ILE A 99 0.78 5.24 3.38
C ILE A 99 0.10 4.23 4.32
N THR A 100 0.57 2.97 4.32
CA THR A 100 0.02 1.93 5.20
C THR A 100 0.30 2.21 6.68
N THR A 101 1.50 2.70 7.00
CA THR A 101 1.86 3.09 8.38
C THR A 101 0.97 4.22 8.88
N GLU A 102 0.72 5.23 8.04
CA GLU A 102 -0.18 6.33 8.39
C GLU A 102 -1.63 5.86 8.58
N LEU A 103 -2.10 4.92 7.75
CA LEU A 103 -3.41 4.30 7.93
C LEU A 103 -3.49 3.59 9.29
N TYR A 104 -2.51 2.76 9.65
CA TYR A 104 -2.51 2.06 10.94
C TYR A 104 -2.46 3.00 12.14
N GLN A 105 -1.63 4.04 12.07
CA GLN A 105 -1.57 5.06 13.13
C GLN A 105 -2.94 5.71 13.31
N TYR A 106 -3.57 6.11 12.22
CA TYR A 106 -4.91 6.69 12.26
C TYR A 106 -5.95 5.73 12.85
N LEU A 107 -5.97 4.47 12.40
CA LEU A 107 -6.90 3.46 12.90
C LEU A 107 -6.70 3.13 14.38
N SER A 108 -5.45 3.17 14.87
CA SER A 108 -5.15 3.01 16.30
C SER A 108 -5.72 4.17 17.12
N GLU A 109 -5.51 5.42 16.67
CA GLU A 109 -5.98 6.62 17.38
C GLU A 109 -7.50 6.70 17.51
N ILE A 110 -8.24 6.15 16.55
CA ILE A 110 -9.70 6.10 16.62
C ILE A 110 -10.23 4.86 17.36
N SER A 111 -9.44 3.79 17.45
CA SER A 111 -9.82 2.60 18.22
C SER A 111 -9.64 2.80 19.72
N ASP A 112 -8.77 3.71 20.13
CA ASP A 112 -8.51 4.07 21.53
C ASP A 112 -9.46 5.16 22.07
N LYS A 113 -10.42 5.62 21.25
CA LYS A 113 -11.46 6.62 21.60
C LYS A 113 -12.83 5.98 21.78
#